data_AF-A0A942JG37-F1
#
_entry.id   AF-A0A942JG37-F1
#
_cell.length_a   1.000
_cell.length_b   1.000
_cell.length_c   1.000
_cell.angle_alpha   90.00
_cell.angle_beta   90.00
_cell.angle_gamma   90.00
#
_symmetry.space_group_name_H-M   'P 1'
#
loop_
_entity.id
_entity.type
_entity.pdbx_description
1 polymer ?
#
loop_
_entity_poly.entity_id
_entity_poly.type
_entity_poly.pdbx_seq_one_letter_code
_entity_poly.pdbx_strand_id
1 'polypeptide(L)'
;MLQPLNLGAVAFTLSISYDVFLPNKIGIQVAKLKEDSGLALVYTDCIKIDAEGRELEIISSRCPPPERFVREYLTGGFVTAVTMLIRRECIGRVGPFDESLRAYEDYDMVLRLLKHYRLEYVPITTMKYRWHTANMSHKFRILQECRDRLFLKVLQSFSPQEIFGDLLAYKSIAEAYEWLSLVFARQFTFGAARLAMKKSIEESFSLKRVAMLCLFKLINVKPVLWIVLTARQIRGMIKKRWLANRPVWGNKSG
;
A
#
# COMPACT_ATOMS: atom_id res chain seq x y z
N MET A 1 13.02 2.40 10.64
CA MET A 1 12.06 2.61 11.74
C MET A 1 11.58 4.04 11.58
N LEU A 2 10.28 4.23 11.35
CA LEU A 2 9.69 5.58 11.23
C LEU A 2 9.75 6.23 12.62
N GLN A 3 10.26 7.45 12.73
CA GLN A 3 10.24 8.18 13.99
C GLN A 3 9.07 9.17 13.97
N PRO A 4 8.18 9.14 14.97
CA PRO A 4 7.10 10.12 15.07
C PRO A 4 7.67 11.48 15.46
N LEU A 5 7.40 12.52 14.66
CA LEU A 5 7.67 13.90 15.03
C LEU A 5 6.42 14.50 15.70
N ASN A 6 6.55 14.85 16.97
CA ASN A 6 5.45 15.44 17.75
C ASN A 6 5.38 16.96 17.47
N LEU A 7 4.33 17.40 16.80
CA LEU A 7 4.12 18.81 16.42
C LEU A 7 3.20 19.56 17.41
N GLY A 8 3.08 19.04 18.64
CA GLY A 8 2.21 19.59 19.68
C GLY A 8 0.88 18.83 19.82
N ALA A 9 -0.07 19.40 20.55
CA ALA A 9 -1.32 18.74 20.97
C ALA A 9 -2.26 18.27 19.83
N VAL A 10 -1.95 18.56 18.56
CA VAL A 10 -2.90 18.45 17.45
C VAL A 10 -2.59 17.29 16.49
N ALA A 11 -1.32 17.04 16.13
CA ALA A 11 -0.98 16.07 15.08
C ALA A 11 0.45 15.51 15.15
N PHE A 12 0.69 14.40 14.46
CA PHE A 12 2.01 13.81 14.25
C PHE A 12 2.21 13.38 12.79
N THR A 13 3.46 13.36 12.34
CA THR A 13 3.88 12.91 11.01
C THR A 13 4.96 11.84 11.14
N LEU A 14 5.06 10.98 10.13
CA LEU A 14 6.13 9.99 10.02
C LEU A 14 7.25 10.61 9.17
N SER A 15 8.49 10.54 9.67
CA SER A 15 9.68 10.93 8.92
C SER A 15 10.74 9.84 9.07
N ILE A 16 11.46 9.54 7.99
CA ILE A 16 12.79 8.95 8.11
C ILE A 16 13.83 10.07 8.09
N SER A 17 15.00 9.82 8.69
CA SER A 17 16.06 10.83 8.88
C SER A 17 16.64 11.43 7.59
N TYR A 18 16.23 10.94 6.42
CA TYR A 18 16.69 11.38 5.11
C TYR A 18 15.60 12.06 4.26
N ASP A 19 14.38 12.18 4.79
CA ASP A 19 13.29 12.89 4.11
C ASP A 19 13.46 14.40 4.26
N VAL A 20 13.06 15.14 3.22
CA VAL A 20 13.11 16.60 3.22
C VAL A 20 11.70 17.16 3.18
N PHE A 21 11.27 17.80 4.26
CA PHE A 21 9.99 18.53 4.28
C PHE A 21 10.14 19.84 3.54
N LEU A 22 9.20 20.15 2.66
CA LEU A 22 9.11 21.49 2.08
C LEU A 22 8.55 22.45 3.14
N PRO A 23 8.93 23.74 3.12
CA PRO A 23 8.65 24.68 4.21
C PRO A 23 7.17 24.79 4.62
N ASN A 24 6.26 24.58 3.69
CA ASN A 24 4.81 24.74 3.87
C ASN A 24 4.07 23.44 4.27
N LYS A 25 4.75 22.28 4.36
CA LYS A 25 4.10 20.99 4.64
C LYS A 25 3.16 21.03 5.84
N ILE A 26 3.72 21.36 7.00
CA ILE A 26 2.98 21.34 8.26
C ILE A 26 1.88 22.39 8.27
N GLY A 27 2.18 23.61 7.79
CA GLY A 27 1.20 24.70 7.73
C GLY A 27 -0.04 24.33 6.91
N ILE A 28 0.15 23.80 5.70
CA ILE A 28 -0.94 23.38 4.80
C ILE A 28 -1.78 22.27 5.43
N GLN A 29 -1.13 21.23 5.95
CA GLN A 29 -1.85 20.07 6.48
C GLN A 29 -2.57 20.38 7.81
N VAL A 30 -1.98 21.23 8.67
CA VAL A 30 -2.64 21.69 9.90
C VAL A 30 -3.84 22.58 9.57
N ALA A 31 -3.73 23.47 8.57
CA ALA A 31 -4.86 24.28 8.13
C ALA A 31 -6.03 23.39 7.69
N LYS A 32 -5.77 22.37 6.87
CA LYS A 32 -6.78 21.40 6.46
C LYS A 32 -7.41 20.61 7.60
N LEU A 33 -6.61 20.14 8.57
CA LEU A 33 -7.17 19.50 9.76
C LEU A 33 -8.02 20.49 10.60
N LYS A 34 -7.72 21.78 10.59
CA LYS A 34 -8.54 22.76 11.33
C LYS A 34 -9.87 23.07 10.66
N GLU A 35 -9.96 22.97 9.33
CA GLU A 35 -11.18 23.23 8.56
C GLU A 35 -12.30 22.21 8.87
N ASP A 36 -11.95 20.96 9.22
CA ASP A 36 -12.91 19.89 9.44
C ASP A 36 -12.49 18.96 10.58
N SER A 37 -13.21 18.99 11.70
CA SER A 37 -12.99 18.13 12.86
C SER A 37 -13.27 16.65 12.59
N GLY A 38 -14.00 16.32 11.50
CA GLY A 38 -14.22 14.95 11.05
C GLY A 38 -13.03 14.33 10.29
N LEU A 39 -12.00 15.11 9.94
CA LEU A 39 -10.77 14.62 9.32
C LEU A 39 -9.81 14.06 10.37
N ALA A 40 -9.42 12.80 10.20
CA ALA A 40 -8.35 12.20 10.97
C ALA A 40 -6.97 12.35 10.34
N LEU A 41 -6.90 12.47 9.02
CA LEU A 41 -5.64 12.37 8.29
C LEU A 41 -5.69 13.22 7.04
N VAL A 42 -4.64 14.02 6.84
CA VAL A 42 -4.38 14.72 5.58
C VAL A 42 -3.11 14.15 4.96
N TYR A 43 -3.15 13.84 3.68
CA TYR A 43 -1.98 13.36 2.93
C TYR A 43 -1.84 14.14 1.62
N THR A 44 -0.63 14.15 1.09
CA THR A 44 -0.28 15.00 -0.05
C THR A 44 0.63 14.26 -1.02
N ASP A 45 1.09 14.97 -2.04
CA ASP A 45 2.11 14.47 -2.97
C ASP A 45 3.51 14.57 -2.38
N CYS A 46 4.43 13.78 -2.94
CA CYS A 46 5.86 13.90 -2.68
C CYS A 46 6.69 13.77 -3.96
N ILE A 47 7.90 14.32 -3.94
CA ILE A 47 8.89 14.10 -5.00
C ILE A 47 9.79 12.94 -4.57
N LYS A 48 9.92 11.94 -5.43
CA LYS A 48 10.92 10.90 -5.27
C LYS A 48 12.29 11.46 -5.64
N ILE A 49 13.27 11.29 -4.75
CA ILE A 49 14.67 11.67 -4.98
C ILE A 49 15.58 10.45 -4.92
N ASP A 50 16.69 10.49 -5.67
CA ASP A 50 17.74 9.47 -5.62
C ASP A 50 18.68 9.64 -4.40
N ALA A 51 19.75 8.85 -4.33
CA ALA A 51 20.73 8.90 -3.25
C ALA A 51 21.56 10.21 -3.23
N GLU A 52 21.65 10.92 -4.36
CA GLU A 52 22.34 12.19 -4.49
C GLU A 52 21.38 13.39 -4.25
N GLY A 53 20.08 13.13 -4.12
CA GLY A 53 19.06 14.15 -3.88
C GLY A 53 18.47 14.75 -5.16
N ARG A 54 18.77 14.18 -6.33
CA ARG A 54 18.17 14.59 -7.59
C ARG A 54 16.72 14.13 -7.65
N GLU A 55 15.86 15.03 -8.11
CA GLU A 55 14.44 14.75 -8.32
C GLU A 55 14.25 13.80 -9.49
N LEU A 56 13.45 12.75 -9.28
CA LEU A 56 13.18 11.73 -10.27
C LEU A 56 11.76 11.85 -10.83
N GLU A 57 10.76 11.85 -9.95
CA GLU A 57 9.34 11.90 -10.33
C GLU A 57 8.49 12.45 -9.17
N ILE A 58 7.35 13.07 -9.50
CA ILE A 58 6.30 13.37 -8.52
C ILE A 58 5.46 12.11 -8.33
N ILE A 59 5.33 11.68 -7.08
CA ILE A 59 4.40 10.63 -6.68
C ILE A 59 3.11 11.33 -6.27
N SER A 60 2.17 11.38 -7.21
CA SER A 60 0.83 11.90 -6.93
C SER A 60 -0.07 10.86 -6.31
N SER A 61 -0.86 11.29 -5.34
CA SER A 61 -1.87 10.46 -4.70
C SER A 61 -3.27 10.70 -5.30
N ARG A 62 -4.28 10.12 -4.67
CA ARG A 62 -5.70 10.23 -5.04
C ARG A 62 -6.56 10.05 -3.79
N CYS A 63 -7.76 10.63 -3.81
CA CYS A 63 -8.80 10.39 -2.82
C CYS A 63 -9.99 9.68 -3.47
N PRO A 64 -10.14 8.36 -3.31
CA PRO A 64 -11.39 7.71 -3.68
C PRO A 64 -12.59 8.30 -2.91
N PRO A 65 -13.82 8.05 -3.33
CA PRO A 65 -14.96 8.32 -2.46
C PRO A 65 -14.98 7.34 -1.27
N PRO A 66 -15.57 7.71 -0.11
CA PRO A 66 -15.48 6.94 1.13
C PRO A 66 -15.89 5.47 1.02
N GLU A 67 -16.95 5.18 0.28
CA GLU A 67 -17.47 3.83 0.05
C GLU A 67 -16.51 2.92 -0.74
N ARG A 68 -15.49 3.50 -1.38
CA ARG A 68 -14.45 2.78 -2.12
C ARG A 68 -13.13 2.67 -1.36
N PHE A 69 -12.95 3.43 -0.27
CA PHE A 69 -11.65 3.57 0.38
C PHE A 69 -11.04 2.23 0.77
N VAL A 70 -11.75 1.38 1.52
CA VAL A 70 -11.19 0.12 2.01
C VAL A 70 -10.76 -0.76 0.85
N ARG A 71 -11.62 -0.98 -0.15
CA ARG A 71 -11.27 -1.77 -1.33
C ARG A 71 -10.10 -1.18 -2.10
N GLU A 72 -10.13 0.10 -2.42
CA GLU A 72 -9.07 0.71 -3.23
C GLU A 72 -7.73 0.71 -2.49
N TYR A 73 -7.77 0.86 -1.17
CA TYR A 73 -6.61 0.68 -0.32
C TYR A 73 -6.15 -0.79 -0.36
N LEU A 74 -7.02 -1.80 -0.29
CA LEU A 74 -6.61 -3.20 -0.46
C LEU A 74 -6.04 -3.54 -1.87
N THR A 75 -6.43 -2.81 -2.92
CA THR A 75 -6.04 -3.16 -4.31
C THR A 75 -4.79 -2.48 -4.83
N GLY A 76 -4.45 -1.30 -4.32
CA GLY A 76 -3.31 -0.53 -4.84
C GLY A 76 -2.70 0.46 -3.87
N GLY A 77 -3.38 0.76 -2.75
CA GLY A 77 -2.99 1.85 -1.87
C GLY A 77 -3.12 3.21 -2.55
N PHE A 78 -3.15 4.26 -1.74
CA PHE A 78 -3.11 5.64 -2.25
C PHE A 78 -2.42 6.56 -1.26
N VAL A 79 -2.57 6.32 0.04
CA VAL A 79 -1.84 7.05 1.07
C VAL A 79 -0.39 6.58 1.17
N THR A 80 0.57 7.50 1.04
CA THR A 80 2.00 7.26 1.27
C THR A 80 2.38 7.69 2.68
N ALA A 81 2.99 6.81 3.48
CA ALA A 81 3.23 7.00 4.91
C ALA A 81 3.84 8.36 5.28
N VAL A 82 4.88 8.76 4.54
CA VAL A 82 5.65 9.97 4.79
C VAL A 82 4.91 11.26 4.41
N THR A 83 3.82 11.16 3.64
CA THR A 83 3.02 12.33 3.25
C THR A 83 1.90 12.61 4.26
N MET A 84 1.62 11.69 5.19
CA MET A 84 0.52 11.79 6.15
C MET A 84 0.81 12.80 7.27
N LEU A 85 -0.21 13.56 7.64
CA LEU A 85 -0.33 14.22 8.93
C LEU A 85 -1.62 13.72 9.59
N ILE A 86 -1.49 13.09 10.75
CA ILE A 86 -2.61 12.44 11.46
C ILE A 86 -2.97 13.25 12.69
N ARG A 87 -4.27 13.50 12.88
CA ARG A 87 -4.82 14.14 14.08
C ARG A 87 -4.62 13.24 15.30
N ARG A 88 -4.04 13.79 16.35
CA ARG A 88 -3.61 13.03 17.53
C ARG A 88 -4.77 12.35 18.27
N GLU A 89 -5.89 13.05 18.46
CA GLU A 89 -7.05 12.51 19.17
C GLU A 89 -7.66 11.29 18.47
N CYS A 90 -7.55 11.21 17.13
CA CYS A 90 -8.03 10.07 16.36
C CYS A 90 -7.23 8.79 16.66
N ILE A 91 -5.94 8.91 16.98
CA ILE A 91 -5.11 7.76 17.42
C ILE A 91 -5.64 7.20 18.73
N GLY A 92 -6.01 8.07 19.67
CA GLY A 92 -6.52 7.66 20.98
C GLY A 92 -7.73 6.74 20.86
N ARG A 93 -8.56 6.94 19.82
CA ARG A 93 -9.71 6.09 19.52
C ARG A 93 -9.33 4.78 18.84
N VAL A 94 -8.42 4.80 17.86
CA VAL A 94 -8.11 3.60 17.06
C VAL A 94 -6.99 2.74 17.62
N GLY A 95 -6.24 3.25 18.60
CA GLY A 95 -5.06 2.60 19.19
C GLY A 95 -3.76 2.92 18.46
N PRO A 96 -2.60 2.57 19.07
CA PRO A 96 -1.27 2.81 18.50
C PRO A 96 -0.99 1.95 17.27
N PHE A 97 0.24 2.03 16.73
CA PHE A 97 0.71 1.11 15.70
C PHE A 97 0.70 -0.34 16.20
N ASP A 98 0.37 -1.28 15.32
CA ASP A 98 0.43 -2.70 15.64
C ASP A 98 1.88 -3.19 15.55
N GLU A 99 2.57 -3.23 16.69
CA GLU A 99 3.99 -3.61 16.78
C GLU A 99 4.27 -5.07 16.35
N SER A 100 3.23 -5.90 16.20
CA SER A 100 3.37 -7.26 15.67
C SER A 100 3.63 -7.27 14.15
N LEU A 101 3.38 -6.15 13.46
CA LEU A 101 3.64 -5.96 12.04
C LEU A 101 5.07 -5.47 11.84
N ARG A 102 5.86 -6.25 11.10
CA ARG A 102 7.24 -5.87 10.72
C ARG A 102 7.30 -4.85 9.58
N ALA A 103 6.16 -4.62 8.93
CA ALA A 103 5.92 -3.66 7.86
C ALA A 103 4.40 -3.47 7.70
N TYR A 104 3.99 -2.38 7.04
CA TYR A 104 2.58 -2.00 6.82
C TYR A 104 1.84 -1.59 8.11
N GLU A 105 2.55 -1.18 9.15
CA GLU A 105 2.00 -0.63 10.38
C GLU A 105 1.20 0.66 10.13
N ASP A 106 1.68 1.50 9.21
CA ASP A 106 1.02 2.69 8.70
C ASP A 106 -0.27 2.35 7.95
N TYR A 107 -0.21 1.32 7.12
CA TYR A 107 -1.34 0.83 6.35
C TYR A 107 -2.47 0.32 7.25
N ASP A 108 -2.12 -0.45 8.29
CA ASP A 108 -3.06 -0.90 9.32
C ASP A 108 -3.71 0.29 10.05
N MET A 109 -2.92 1.29 10.43
CA MET A 109 -3.42 2.51 11.07
C MET A 109 -4.43 3.24 10.18
N VAL A 110 -4.12 3.45 8.90
CA VAL A 110 -5.03 4.11 7.95
C VAL A 110 -6.34 3.33 7.81
N LEU A 111 -6.28 2.00 7.70
CA LEU A 111 -7.47 1.15 7.66
C LEU A 111 -8.34 1.29 8.92
N ARG A 112 -7.73 1.36 10.11
CA ARG A 112 -8.47 1.58 11.37
C ARG A 112 -9.07 2.97 11.45
N LEU A 113 -8.36 4.01 10.99
CA LEU A 113 -8.90 5.37 10.92
C LEU A 113 -10.12 5.46 10.00
N LEU A 114 -10.08 4.78 8.86
CA LEU A 114 -11.18 4.74 7.88
C LEU A 114 -12.51 4.22 8.43
N LYS A 115 -12.49 3.44 9.53
CA LYS A 115 -13.72 2.96 10.18
C LYS A 115 -14.51 4.05 10.90
N HIS A 116 -13.86 5.16 11.24
CA HIS A 116 -14.43 6.16 12.14
C HIS A 116 -14.29 7.59 11.62
N TYR A 117 -13.43 7.81 10.63
CA TYR A 117 -13.02 9.14 10.22
C TYR A 117 -12.83 9.26 8.72
N ARG A 118 -12.87 10.50 8.24
CA ARG A 118 -12.53 10.86 6.87
C ARG A 118 -11.03 11.11 6.74
N LEU A 119 -10.52 10.87 5.53
CA LEU A 119 -9.18 11.25 5.12
C LEU A 119 -9.31 12.29 4.00
N GLU A 120 -8.35 13.20 3.91
CA GLU A 120 -8.31 14.22 2.86
C GLU A 120 -6.99 14.17 2.11
N TYR A 121 -7.09 14.25 0.79
CA TYR A 121 -5.94 14.40 -0.10
C TYR A 121 -5.80 15.85 -0.54
N VAL A 122 -4.60 16.42 -0.40
CA VAL A 122 -4.28 17.75 -0.92
C VAL A 122 -3.30 17.59 -2.09
N PRO A 123 -3.66 17.98 -3.33
CA PRO A 123 -2.84 17.79 -4.53
C PRO A 123 -1.71 18.83 -4.62
N ILE A 124 -0.85 18.85 -3.59
CA ILE A 124 0.31 19.72 -3.47
C ILE A 124 1.50 18.87 -3.03
N THR A 125 2.64 19.06 -3.65
CA THR A 125 3.89 18.44 -3.18
C THR A 125 4.34 19.11 -1.90
N THR A 126 4.50 18.33 -0.82
CA THR A 126 4.95 18.88 0.47
C THR A 126 6.26 18.30 0.98
N MET A 127 6.84 17.32 0.28
CA MET A 127 8.11 16.74 0.70
C MET A 127 8.85 16.03 -0.43
N LYS A 128 10.13 15.73 -0.18
CA LYS A 128 10.98 14.89 -1.00
C LYS A 128 11.30 13.59 -0.24
N TYR A 129 10.97 12.45 -0.84
CA TYR A 129 11.19 11.11 -0.29
C TYR A 129 12.35 10.42 -0.99
N ARG A 130 13.36 10.00 -0.21
CA ARG A 130 14.56 9.37 -0.75
C ARG A 130 14.37 7.88 -0.99
N TRP A 131 14.55 7.46 -2.25
CA TRP A 131 14.40 6.05 -2.62
C TRP A 131 15.73 5.29 -2.55
N HIS A 132 15.78 4.22 -1.75
CA HIS A 132 16.95 3.34 -1.64
C HIS A 132 16.65 1.91 -2.12
N THR A 133 17.53 1.36 -2.97
CA THR A 133 17.35 0.06 -3.64
C THR A 133 18.05 -1.13 -2.97
N ALA A 134 18.68 -0.95 -1.81
CA ALA A 134 19.50 -2.01 -1.19
C ALA A 134 18.66 -3.09 -0.47
N ASN A 135 18.94 -4.37 -0.77
CA ASN A 135 18.38 -5.61 -0.19
C ASN A 135 16.92 -5.97 -0.51
N MET A 136 16.52 -5.84 -1.79
CA MET A 136 15.14 -6.04 -2.23
C MET A 136 14.58 -7.46 -2.04
N SER A 137 15.37 -8.55 -2.20
CA SER A 137 14.81 -9.91 -2.23
C SER A 137 14.30 -10.41 -0.87
N HIS A 138 15.12 -10.28 0.19
CA HIS A 138 14.71 -10.67 1.55
C HIS A 138 13.65 -9.72 2.12
N LYS A 139 13.75 -8.42 1.80
CA LYS A 139 12.72 -7.43 2.14
C LYS A 139 11.40 -7.73 1.43
N PHE A 140 11.43 -8.13 0.16
CA PHE A 140 10.22 -8.45 -0.61
C PHE A 140 9.42 -9.56 0.05
N ARG A 141 10.07 -10.65 0.49
CA ARG A 141 9.36 -11.75 1.18
C ARG A 141 8.67 -11.29 2.46
N ILE A 142 9.38 -10.56 3.33
CA ILE A 142 8.81 -10.03 4.57
C ILE A 142 7.64 -9.07 4.27
N LEU A 143 7.80 -8.20 3.28
CA LEU A 143 6.75 -7.28 2.85
C LEU A 143 5.51 -8.04 2.34
N GLN A 144 5.69 -9.10 1.56
CA GLN A 144 4.57 -9.93 1.11
C GLN A 144 3.87 -10.65 2.27
N GLU A 145 4.62 -11.25 3.18
CA GLU A 145 4.06 -11.92 4.36
C GLU A 145 3.29 -10.95 5.26
N CYS A 146 3.82 -9.74 5.49
CA CYS A 146 3.15 -8.72 6.30
C CYS A 146 1.89 -8.20 5.59
N ARG A 147 1.94 -7.98 4.27
CA ARG A 147 0.77 -7.55 3.50
C ARG A 147 -0.35 -8.60 3.52
N ASP A 148 0.01 -9.88 3.34
CA ASP A 148 -0.97 -10.98 3.38
C ASP A 148 -1.64 -11.08 4.76
N ARG A 149 -0.86 -10.94 5.84
CA ARG A 149 -1.38 -10.88 7.22
C ARG A 149 -2.32 -9.69 7.43
N LEU A 150 -1.95 -8.51 6.93
CA LEU A 150 -2.79 -7.33 7.03
C LEU A 150 -4.12 -7.53 6.30
N PHE A 151 -4.09 -8.07 5.08
CA PHE A 151 -5.31 -8.31 4.32
C PHE A 151 -6.21 -9.38 4.98
N LEU A 152 -5.62 -10.41 5.59
CA LEU A 152 -6.35 -11.35 6.44
C LEU A 152 -7.05 -10.64 7.61
N LYS A 153 -6.34 -9.76 8.33
CA LYS A 153 -6.91 -8.95 9.42
C LYS A 153 -8.09 -8.09 8.95
N VAL A 154 -7.98 -7.50 7.75
CA VAL A 154 -9.07 -6.72 7.15
C VAL A 154 -10.28 -7.59 6.84
N LEU A 155 -10.09 -8.73 6.16
CA LEU A 155 -11.19 -9.66 5.85
C LEU A 155 -11.89 -10.21 7.10
N GLN A 156 -11.20 -10.27 8.23
CA GLN A 156 -11.75 -10.73 9.50
C GLN A 156 -12.49 -9.64 10.28
N SER A 157 -12.14 -8.36 10.09
CA SER A 157 -12.62 -7.27 10.93
C SER A 157 -13.52 -6.25 10.21
N PHE A 158 -13.63 -6.32 8.89
CA PHE A 158 -14.50 -5.45 8.10
C PHE A 158 -15.67 -6.25 7.50
N SER A 159 -16.84 -5.64 7.53
CA SER A 159 -18.06 -6.15 6.91
C SER A 159 -17.98 -6.06 5.37
N PRO A 160 -18.79 -6.85 4.64
CA PRO A 160 -18.92 -6.70 3.19
C PRO A 160 -19.27 -5.28 2.76
N GLN A 161 -20.13 -4.57 3.49
CA GLN A 161 -20.52 -3.20 3.19
C GLN A 161 -19.36 -2.22 3.32
N GLU A 162 -18.51 -2.35 4.34
CA GLU A 162 -17.33 -1.49 4.50
C GLU A 162 -16.28 -1.75 3.41
N ILE A 163 -16.14 -2.99 2.96
CA ILE A 163 -15.17 -3.34 1.91
C ILE A 163 -15.72 -3.00 0.52
N PHE A 164 -16.99 -3.29 0.25
CA PHE A 164 -17.55 -3.36 -1.10
C PHE A 164 -18.69 -2.37 -1.37
N GLY A 165 -18.90 -1.36 -0.53
CA GLY A 165 -20.09 -0.50 -0.52
C GLY A 165 -20.70 -0.19 -1.89
N ASP A 166 -19.94 0.41 -2.80
CA ASP A 166 -20.38 0.73 -4.17
C ASP A 166 -20.51 -0.49 -5.10
N LEU A 167 -19.71 -1.53 -4.90
CA LEU A 167 -19.73 -2.75 -5.72
C LEU A 167 -21.00 -3.57 -5.49
N LEU A 168 -21.55 -3.51 -4.28
CA LEU A 168 -22.76 -4.25 -3.89
C LEU A 168 -24.03 -3.70 -4.57
N ALA A 169 -23.95 -2.54 -5.24
CA ALA A 169 -25.04 -2.04 -6.06
C ALA A 169 -25.30 -2.89 -7.33
N TYR A 170 -24.31 -3.68 -7.77
CA TYR A 170 -24.40 -4.47 -9.00
C TYR A 170 -23.69 -5.84 -8.93
N LYS A 171 -23.18 -6.23 -7.76
CA LYS A 171 -22.62 -7.55 -7.49
C LYS A 171 -23.21 -8.12 -6.22
N SER A 172 -23.43 -9.42 -6.21
CA SER A 172 -23.62 -10.15 -4.96
C SER A 172 -22.35 -10.11 -4.11
N ILE A 173 -22.51 -10.30 -2.79
CA ILE A 173 -21.37 -10.40 -1.85
C ILE A 173 -20.42 -11.53 -2.29
N ALA A 174 -20.96 -12.66 -2.77
CA ALA A 174 -20.18 -13.77 -3.29
C ALA A 174 -19.30 -13.35 -4.47
N GLU A 175 -19.83 -12.63 -5.46
CA GLU A 175 -19.06 -12.14 -6.62
C GLU A 175 -18.02 -11.08 -6.24
N ALA A 176 -18.33 -10.23 -5.25
CA ALA A 176 -17.40 -9.23 -4.74
C ALA A 176 -16.18 -9.89 -4.06
N TYR A 177 -16.40 -10.88 -3.19
CA TYR A 177 -15.31 -11.65 -2.60
C TYR A 177 -14.57 -12.54 -3.62
N GLU A 178 -15.26 -13.08 -4.62
CA GLU A 178 -14.62 -13.81 -5.73
C GLU A 178 -13.65 -12.90 -6.47
N TRP A 179 -14.09 -11.70 -6.87
CA TRP A 179 -13.25 -10.70 -7.50
C TRP A 179 -12.05 -10.31 -6.62
N LEU A 180 -12.27 -10.02 -5.34
CA LEU A 180 -11.22 -9.64 -4.41
C LEU A 180 -10.18 -10.75 -4.23
N SER A 181 -10.62 -12.01 -4.19
CA SER A 181 -9.72 -13.17 -4.09
C SER A 181 -8.76 -13.25 -5.29
N LEU A 182 -9.24 -12.96 -6.50
CA LEU A 182 -8.42 -12.94 -7.72
C LEU A 182 -7.44 -11.77 -7.71
N VAL A 183 -7.86 -10.60 -7.20
CA VAL A 183 -6.97 -9.46 -6.99
C VAL A 183 -5.85 -9.81 -6.01
N PHE A 184 -6.17 -10.42 -4.87
CA PHE A 184 -5.19 -10.87 -3.89
C PHE A 184 -4.23 -11.92 -4.45
N ALA A 185 -4.73 -12.87 -5.25
CA ALA A 185 -3.88 -13.85 -5.92
C ALA A 185 -2.87 -13.18 -6.87
N ARG A 186 -3.29 -12.17 -7.65
CA ARG A 186 -2.40 -11.37 -8.51
C ARG A 186 -1.36 -10.57 -7.72
N GLN A 187 -1.71 -10.20 -6.49
CA GLN A 187 -0.80 -9.55 -5.55
C GLN A 187 0.09 -10.55 -4.79
N PHE A 188 -0.01 -11.86 -5.03
CA PHE A 188 0.74 -12.89 -4.29
C PHE A 188 0.40 -12.95 -2.78
N THR A 189 -0.74 -12.40 -2.35
CA THR A 189 -1.27 -12.51 -0.99
C THR A 189 -2.23 -13.69 -0.92
N PHE A 190 -1.66 -14.90 -0.98
CA PHE A 190 -2.43 -16.15 -1.15
C PHE A 190 -3.18 -16.59 0.11
N GLY A 191 -2.76 -16.16 1.31
CA GLY A 191 -3.56 -16.34 2.53
C GLY A 191 -4.88 -15.59 2.43
N ALA A 192 -4.81 -14.30 2.15
CA ALA A 192 -5.98 -13.45 1.96
C ALA A 192 -6.83 -13.88 0.75
N ALA A 193 -6.20 -14.28 -0.35
CA ALA A 193 -6.91 -14.81 -1.52
C ALA A 193 -7.75 -16.05 -1.17
N ARG A 194 -7.19 -16.99 -0.40
CA ARG A 194 -7.92 -18.17 0.08
C ARG A 194 -9.07 -17.80 1.01
N LEU A 195 -8.86 -16.89 1.96
CA LEU A 195 -9.91 -16.47 2.88
C LEU A 195 -11.05 -15.74 2.13
N ALA A 196 -10.73 -14.85 1.21
CA ALA A 196 -11.73 -14.18 0.37
C ALA A 196 -12.51 -15.19 -0.48
N MET A 197 -11.83 -16.16 -1.10
CA MET A 197 -12.51 -17.22 -1.87
C MET A 197 -13.39 -18.10 -0.99
N LYS A 198 -12.96 -18.39 0.25
CA LYS A 198 -13.78 -19.13 1.22
C LYS A 198 -15.06 -18.37 1.57
N LYS A 199 -14.94 -17.08 1.88
CA LYS A 199 -16.10 -16.19 2.12
C LYS A 199 -17.04 -16.16 0.92
N SER A 200 -16.50 -16.08 -0.30
CA SER A 200 -17.30 -16.17 -1.53
C SER A 200 -18.12 -17.47 -1.63
N ILE A 201 -17.54 -18.61 -1.26
CA ILE A 201 -18.22 -19.92 -1.26
C ILE A 201 -19.28 -20.01 -0.15
N GLU A 202 -18.98 -19.48 1.03
CA GLU A 202 -19.90 -19.44 2.18
C GLU A 202 -21.16 -18.62 1.84
N GLU A 203 -21.02 -17.56 1.05
CA GLU A 203 -22.15 -16.75 0.55
C GLU A 203 -22.91 -17.43 -0.60
N SER A 204 -22.19 -18.09 -1.52
CA SER A 204 -22.79 -18.80 -2.64
C SER A 204 -21.88 -19.92 -3.15
N PHE A 205 -22.35 -21.15 -3.02
CA PHE A 205 -21.60 -22.32 -3.47
C PHE A 205 -21.44 -22.37 -4.99
N SER A 206 -20.24 -22.72 -5.46
CA SER A 206 -19.98 -23.02 -6.87
C SER A 206 -18.75 -23.92 -7.00
N LEU A 207 -18.83 -24.96 -7.86
CA LEU A 207 -17.70 -25.83 -8.17
C LEU A 207 -16.49 -25.05 -8.71
N LYS A 208 -16.73 -23.98 -9.48
CA LYS A 208 -15.69 -23.07 -9.98
C LYS A 208 -14.90 -22.44 -8.81
N ARG A 209 -15.61 -21.94 -7.80
CA ARG A 209 -15.00 -21.28 -6.62
C ARG A 209 -14.20 -22.29 -5.79
N VAL A 210 -14.72 -23.50 -5.60
CA VAL A 210 -14.01 -24.59 -4.94
C VAL A 210 -12.72 -24.95 -5.69
N ALA A 211 -12.79 -25.07 -7.02
CA ALA A 211 -11.62 -25.34 -7.84
C ALA A 211 -10.56 -24.23 -7.69
N MET A 212 -10.96 -22.95 -7.64
CA MET A 212 -10.02 -21.83 -7.40
C MET A 212 -9.43 -21.82 -6.00
N LEU A 213 -10.22 -22.14 -4.98
CA LEU A 213 -9.70 -22.31 -3.62
C LEU A 213 -8.63 -23.41 -3.57
N CYS A 214 -8.85 -24.53 -4.25
CA CYS A 214 -7.86 -25.61 -4.37
C CYS A 214 -6.60 -25.14 -5.09
N LEU A 215 -6.74 -24.40 -6.21
CA LEU A 215 -5.61 -23.83 -6.93
C LEU A 215 -4.76 -22.91 -6.05
N PHE A 216 -5.39 -22.03 -5.27
CA PHE A 216 -4.66 -21.13 -4.35
C PHE A 216 -3.94 -21.88 -3.22
N LYS A 217 -4.43 -23.05 -2.79
CA LYS A 217 -3.72 -23.91 -1.83
C LYS A 217 -2.46 -24.53 -2.45
N LEU A 218 -2.51 -24.90 -3.73
CA LEU A 218 -1.37 -25.51 -4.45
C LEU A 218 -0.26 -24.50 -4.74
N ILE A 219 -0.58 -23.23 -4.99
CA ILE A 219 0.36 -22.16 -5.36
C ILE A 219 1.24 -21.69 -4.18
N ASN A 220 1.28 -22.43 -3.06
CA ASN A 220 2.03 -22.11 -1.85
C ASN A 220 3.32 -21.33 -2.15
N VAL A 221 3.41 -20.09 -1.67
CA VAL A 221 4.15 -18.97 -2.29
C VAL A 221 5.66 -19.23 -2.48
N LYS A 222 6.23 -20.22 -1.80
CA LYS A 222 7.68 -20.47 -1.73
C LYS A 222 8.31 -20.81 -3.09
N PRO A 223 7.81 -21.77 -3.91
CA PRO A 223 8.44 -22.14 -5.17
C PRO A 223 8.14 -21.11 -6.27
N VAL A 224 6.91 -20.60 -6.36
CA VAL A 224 6.50 -19.67 -7.42
C VAL A 224 7.20 -18.31 -7.25
N LEU A 225 7.30 -17.81 -6.02
CA LEU A 225 8.06 -16.58 -5.76
C LEU A 225 9.55 -16.78 -6.03
N TRP A 226 10.12 -17.94 -5.65
CA TRP A 226 11.50 -18.27 -5.98
C TRP A 226 11.74 -18.32 -7.51
N ILE A 227 10.83 -18.91 -8.28
CA ILE A 227 10.90 -18.94 -9.76
C ILE A 227 10.82 -17.52 -10.33
N VAL A 228 9.87 -16.70 -9.90
CA VAL A 228 9.69 -15.32 -10.39
C VAL A 228 10.89 -14.43 -10.05
N LEU A 229 11.44 -14.55 -8.84
CA LEU A 229 12.63 -13.83 -8.41
C LEU A 229 13.87 -14.28 -9.20
N THR A 230 14.03 -15.59 -9.39
CA THR A 230 15.10 -16.17 -10.21
C THR A 230 15.01 -15.69 -11.66
N ALA A 231 13.81 -15.70 -12.26
CA ALA A 231 13.59 -15.21 -13.62
C ALA A 231 13.91 -13.70 -13.75
N ARG A 232 13.52 -12.88 -12.76
CA ARG A 232 13.88 -11.45 -12.72
C ARG A 232 15.39 -11.23 -12.60
N GLN A 233 16.06 -12.03 -11.77
CA GLN A 233 17.52 -11.96 -11.58
C GLN A 233 18.26 -12.36 -12.86
N ILE A 234 17.84 -13.45 -13.52
CA ILE A 234 18.34 -13.87 -14.84
C ILE A 234 18.14 -12.75 -15.86
N ARG A 235 16.96 -12.15 -15.94
CA ARG A 235 16.68 -11.04 -16.87
C ARG A 235 17.58 -9.82 -16.61
N GLY A 236 17.83 -9.50 -15.34
CA GLY A 236 18.75 -8.43 -14.95
C GLY A 236 20.20 -8.73 -15.33
N MET A 237 20.65 -9.98 -15.16
CA MET A 237 21.97 -10.44 -15.59
C MET A 237 22.13 -10.37 -17.11
N ILE A 238 21.13 -10.82 -17.87
CA ILE A 238 21.12 -10.74 -19.34
C ILE A 238 21.18 -9.28 -19.79
N LYS A 239 20.37 -8.38 -19.18
CA LYS A 239 20.39 -6.95 -19.51
C LYS A 239 21.75 -6.30 -19.21
N LYS A 240 22.37 -6.62 -18.07
CA LYS A 240 23.73 -6.14 -17.74
C LYS A 240 24.77 -6.66 -18.73
N ARG A 241 24.73 -7.94 -19.08
CA ARG A 241 25.65 -8.56 -20.05
C ARG A 241 25.49 -7.96 -21.45
N TRP A 242 24.25 -7.69 -21.86
CA TRP A 242 23.95 -7.03 -23.13
C TRP A 242 24.44 -5.58 -23.17
N LEU A 243 24.26 -4.82 -22.08
CA LEU A 243 24.78 -3.46 -21.96
C LEU A 243 26.32 -3.41 -21.94
N ALA A 244 26.97 -4.38 -21.29
CA ALA A 244 28.43 -4.49 -21.23
C ALA A 244 29.07 -4.87 -22.58
N ASN A 245 28.36 -5.68 -23.39
CA ASN A 245 28.82 -6.12 -24.71
C ASN A 245 28.25 -5.28 -25.86
N ARG A 246 27.63 -4.13 -25.57
CA ARG A 246 27.05 -3.29 -26.61
C ARG A 246 28.20 -2.66 -27.41
N PRO A 247 28.27 -2.86 -28.74
CA PRO A 247 29.30 -2.20 -29.54
C PRO A 247 29.15 -0.68 -29.40
N VAL A 248 30.23 -0.03 -28.95
CA VAL A 248 30.33 1.42 -28.93
C VAL A 248 30.51 1.84 -30.39
N TRP A 249 29.43 2.26 -31.03
CA TRP A 249 29.53 2.90 -32.33
C TRP A 249 30.20 4.26 -32.11
N GLY A 250 31.52 4.30 -32.30
CA GLY A 250 32.28 5.52 -32.33
C GLY A 250 31.84 6.37 -33.52
N ASN A 251 31.45 7.61 -33.26
CA ASN A 251 31.31 8.64 -34.28
C ASN A 251 32.62 8.72 -35.08
N LYS A 252 32.62 8.23 -36.31
CA LYS A 252 33.56 8.70 -37.32
C LYS A 252 33.00 10.01 -37.85
N SER A 253 33.46 11.12 -37.27
CA SER A 253 33.37 12.44 -37.88
C SER A 253 34.33 12.49 -39.07
N GLY A 254 33.78 12.67 -40.26
CA GLY A 254 34.49 13.27 -41.39
C GLY A 254 34.52 14.79 -41.27
#